data_AF-A0A7S3KYD3-F1
#
_entry.id   AF-A0A7S3KYD3-F1
#
_cell.length_a   1.000
_cell.length_b   1.000
_cell.length_c   1.000
_cell.angle_alpha   90.00
_cell.angle_beta   90.00
_cell.angle_gamma   90.00
#
_symmetry.space_group_name_H-M   'P 1'
#
loop_
_entity.id
_entity.type
_entity.pdbx_description
1 polymer ?
#
loop_
_entity_poly.entity_id
_entity_poly.type
_entity_poly.pdbx_seq_one_letter_code
_entity_poly.pdbx_strand_id
1 'polypeptide(L)'
;VRTTTMMSINKFVLLLIVSFDTVSSFVLPLQSWETTSTARREGAGTGVQEQTKNIKRSSRTILSSASSDDDDDSVDNSPTTSSAVNVLGTPLKCCCSNVGGTGIGTGFYRNGYCATGEQDLGRHTVCVEVTDDFLAYSKSVGNDLSTRMPEYLFPGLKNGDIWCLCAERWRQAFEAGKAPRVYLQRTHEKTLTYVPFDTLLKFALDADEVDEKLNELNQQRAKLNKLLGD
;
A
#
# COMPACT_ATOMS: atom_id res chain seq x y z
N VAL A 1 39.10 -43.86 -8.60
CA VAL A 1 38.63 -44.18 -9.97
C VAL A 1 37.29 -44.89 -9.85
N ARG A 2 36.23 -44.27 -10.43
CA ARG A 2 34.83 -44.75 -10.62
C ARG A 2 33.98 -44.91 -9.34
N THR A 3 33.00 -44.04 -9.02
CA THR A 3 31.64 -43.83 -9.62
C THR A 3 30.90 -45.17 -9.78
N THR A 4 29.67 -45.37 -9.28
CA THR A 4 28.41 -44.79 -9.80
C THR A 4 27.22 -45.36 -8.98
N THR A 5 26.28 -44.47 -8.54
CA THR A 5 24.80 -44.58 -8.30
C THR A 5 24.11 -45.90 -7.90
N MET A 6 22.87 -45.97 -7.42
CA MET A 6 21.83 -45.13 -6.76
C MET A 6 20.57 -46.03 -6.74
N MET A 7 19.58 -45.67 -5.92
CA MET A 7 18.16 -46.07 -5.99
C MET A 7 17.72 -47.29 -5.18
N SER A 8 16.98 -47.00 -4.10
CA SER A 8 15.82 -47.79 -3.72
C SER A 8 14.72 -46.83 -3.28
N ILE A 9 13.72 -46.68 -4.16
CA ILE A 9 12.47 -45.97 -3.94
C ILE A 9 11.49 -47.04 -3.44
N ASN A 10 11.01 -46.93 -2.20
CA ASN A 10 9.90 -47.75 -1.73
C ASN A 10 8.63 -46.90 -1.64
N LYS A 11 7.73 -47.17 -2.58
CA LYS A 11 6.34 -46.72 -2.65
C LYS A 11 5.56 -47.42 -1.55
N PHE A 12 4.93 -46.67 -0.65
CA PHE A 12 3.81 -47.20 0.14
C PHE A 12 2.54 -46.46 -0.25
N VAL A 13 1.72 -47.19 -1.01
CA VAL A 13 0.33 -46.89 -1.30
C VAL A 13 -0.47 -47.38 -0.09
N LEU A 14 -1.22 -46.51 0.57
CA LEU A 14 -2.34 -46.96 1.41
C LEU A 14 -3.59 -46.17 1.04
N LEU A 15 -4.45 -46.92 0.36
CA LEU A 15 -5.82 -46.63 0.00
C LEU A 15 -6.67 -46.84 1.25
N LEU A 16 -7.44 -45.84 1.69
CA LEU A 16 -8.62 -46.08 2.52
C LEU A 16 -9.81 -45.33 1.93
N ILE A 17 -10.70 -46.14 1.37
CA ILE A 17 -12.05 -45.81 0.91
C ILE A 17 -12.94 -45.85 2.15
N VAL A 18 -13.72 -44.79 2.37
CA VAL A 18 -15.02 -44.91 3.03
C VAL A 18 -16.01 -43.99 2.30
N SER A 19 -17.11 -44.60 1.87
CA SER A 19 -18.16 -44.08 1.00
C SER A 19 -19.26 -43.33 1.77
N PHE A 20 -19.94 -42.39 1.07
CA PHE A 20 -21.39 -42.07 1.01
C PHE A 20 -22.19 -42.04 2.33
N ASP A 21 -23.04 -41.07 2.68
CA ASP A 21 -24.02 -40.22 1.99
C ASP A 21 -24.34 -39.04 2.95
N THR A 22 -24.73 -37.83 2.55
CA THR A 22 -26.12 -37.51 2.15
C THR A 22 -26.23 -36.06 1.68
N VAL A 23 -27.13 -35.90 0.72
CA VAL A 23 -27.55 -34.68 0.02
C VAL A 23 -28.38 -33.78 0.95
N SER A 24 -28.18 -32.47 0.91
CA SER A 24 -29.29 -31.52 1.11
C SER A 24 -29.03 -30.23 0.35
N SER A 25 -29.72 -30.12 -0.77
CA SER A 25 -29.92 -28.89 -1.53
C SER A 25 -30.64 -27.86 -0.67
N PHE A 26 -30.06 -26.68 -0.49
CA PHE A 26 -30.80 -25.48 -0.16
C PHE A 26 -30.62 -24.47 -1.30
N VAL A 27 -31.59 -24.54 -2.22
CA VAL A 27 -31.89 -23.51 -3.22
C VAL A 27 -32.92 -22.59 -2.56
N LEU A 28 -32.63 -21.29 -2.48
CA LEU A 28 -33.58 -20.23 -2.18
C LEU A 28 -33.15 -18.95 -2.92
N PRO A 29 -34.10 -18.05 -3.24
CA PRO A 29 -34.34 -17.64 -4.61
C PRO A 29 -33.75 -16.29 -5.00
N LEU A 30 -33.54 -16.14 -6.32
CA LEU A 30 -33.40 -14.88 -7.03
C LEU A 30 -34.63 -13.99 -6.80
N GLN A 31 -34.44 -12.87 -6.12
CA GLN A 31 -35.42 -11.80 -6.07
C GLN A 31 -35.19 -10.88 -7.26
N SER A 32 -36.14 -10.93 -8.20
CA SER A 32 -36.31 -10.01 -9.32
C SER A 32 -36.50 -8.57 -8.84
N TRP A 33 -35.73 -7.63 -9.37
CA TRP A 33 -36.14 -6.24 -9.40
C TRP A 33 -36.75 -5.97 -10.78
N GLU A 34 -38.04 -5.65 -10.78
CA GLU A 34 -38.77 -5.24 -11.96
C GLU A 34 -38.39 -3.82 -12.35
N THR A 35 -38.16 -3.63 -13.64
CA THR A 35 -38.05 -2.33 -14.32
C THR A 35 -39.44 -1.72 -14.46
N THR A 36 -39.68 -0.56 -13.86
CA THR A 36 -40.82 0.29 -14.23
C THR A 36 -40.31 1.50 -15.00
N SER A 37 -40.44 1.43 -16.32
CA SER A 37 -40.44 2.60 -17.19
C SER A 37 -41.82 3.25 -17.15
N THR A 38 -41.91 4.54 -16.84
CA THR A 38 -43.02 5.39 -17.27
C THR A 38 -42.47 6.62 -17.96
N ALA A 39 -42.70 6.68 -19.27
CA ALA A 39 -42.52 7.85 -20.10
C ALA A 39 -43.79 8.73 -20.05
N ARG A 40 -43.62 10.07 -20.03
CA ARG A 40 -44.29 11.08 -20.89
C ARG A 40 -43.96 12.51 -20.41
N ARG A 41 -43.34 13.32 -21.30
CA ARG A 41 -43.90 14.49 -22.05
C ARG A 41 -43.97 15.77 -21.21
N GLU A 42 -43.78 17.00 -21.69
CA GLU A 42 -43.38 17.67 -22.93
C GLU A 42 -43.32 19.18 -22.55
N GLY A 43 -42.54 20.01 -23.25
CA GLY A 43 -42.57 21.48 -23.15
C GLY A 43 -41.16 22.08 -23.10
N ALA A 44 -40.48 22.36 -24.21
CA ALA A 44 -40.69 23.44 -25.20
C ALA A 44 -40.50 24.86 -24.62
N GLY A 45 -39.45 25.55 -25.07
CA GLY A 45 -39.20 26.97 -24.76
C GLY A 45 -37.79 27.47 -25.13
N THR A 46 -37.56 27.67 -26.43
CA THR A 46 -36.80 28.78 -27.10
C THR A 46 -35.63 29.45 -26.34
N GLY A 47 -34.39 29.38 -26.85
CA GLY A 47 -33.72 30.50 -27.57
C GLY A 47 -33.16 31.57 -26.61
N VAL A 48 -31.85 31.86 -26.57
CA VAL A 48 -31.18 32.82 -27.47
C VAL A 48 -29.66 32.82 -27.19
N GLN A 49 -28.92 32.96 -28.30
CA GLN A 49 -27.53 33.40 -28.55
C GLN A 49 -26.79 34.19 -27.45
N GLU A 50 -25.56 33.80 -27.13
CA GLU A 50 -24.28 34.35 -27.66
C GLU A 50 -23.88 35.68 -27.04
N GLN A 51 -22.71 35.71 -26.37
CA GLN A 51 -21.74 36.79 -26.54
C GLN A 51 -20.40 36.43 -25.90
N THR A 52 -19.42 36.22 -26.78
CA THR A 52 -17.99 36.33 -26.51
C THR A 52 -17.64 37.72 -25.96
N LYS A 53 -16.70 37.81 -25.02
CA LYS A 53 -15.68 38.87 -25.01
C LYS A 53 -14.49 38.52 -24.10
N ASN A 54 -13.34 38.61 -24.73
CA ASN A 54 -11.99 38.39 -24.26
C ASN A 54 -11.41 39.76 -23.87
N ILE A 55 -10.92 39.97 -22.65
CA ILE A 55 -10.06 41.14 -22.33
C ILE A 55 -8.88 40.72 -21.45
N LYS A 56 -7.72 41.10 -21.98
CA LYS A 56 -6.34 40.96 -21.51
C LYS A 56 -6.03 41.69 -20.19
N ARG A 57 -5.11 41.09 -19.43
CA ARG A 57 -3.84 41.65 -18.88
C ARG A 57 -3.96 42.87 -17.95
N SER A 58 -3.47 42.74 -16.72
CA SER A 58 -2.40 43.63 -16.23
C SER A 58 -1.82 43.13 -14.90
N SER A 59 -0.51 42.94 -14.89
CA SER A 59 0.33 42.96 -13.71
C SER A 59 0.14 44.26 -12.91
N ARG A 60 0.22 44.18 -11.58
CA ARG A 60 0.89 45.20 -10.77
C ARG A 60 1.35 44.60 -9.44
N THR A 61 2.49 45.12 -9.03
CA THR A 61 3.46 44.61 -8.07
C THR A 61 3.46 45.48 -6.80
N ILE A 62 4.03 44.96 -5.68
CA ILE A 62 4.61 45.69 -4.51
C ILE A 62 3.52 46.25 -3.52
N LEU A 63 3.58 46.15 -2.18
CA LEU A 63 4.68 46.18 -1.20
C LEU A 63 4.23 45.63 0.17
N SER A 64 5.23 45.28 0.97
CA SER A 64 5.31 44.81 2.36
C SER A 64 4.43 45.46 3.44
N SER A 65 4.16 44.67 4.49
CA SER A 65 4.43 45.05 5.88
C SER A 65 4.65 43.82 6.77
N ALA A 66 5.83 43.76 7.42
CA ALA A 66 6.06 43.08 8.70
C ALA A 66 5.05 43.63 9.73
N SER A 67 4.63 42.98 10.79
CA SER A 67 5.27 42.06 11.74
C SER A 67 4.15 41.56 12.67
N SER A 68 4.30 40.36 13.24
CA SER A 68 4.01 40.07 14.65
C SER A 68 4.35 38.61 14.89
N ASP A 69 5.33 38.41 15.77
CA ASP A 69 5.61 37.16 16.42
C ASP A 69 4.38 36.75 17.23
N ASP A 70 3.80 35.60 16.89
CA ASP A 70 2.96 34.81 17.78
C ASP A 70 3.41 33.36 17.58
N ASP A 71 4.18 32.86 18.56
CA ASP A 71 4.47 31.44 18.75
C ASP A 71 3.15 30.72 19.05
N ASP A 72 2.43 30.32 18.00
CA ASP A 72 1.29 29.41 18.10
C ASP A 72 1.84 27.99 18.23
N ASP A 73 2.08 27.57 19.47
CA ASP A 73 2.33 26.19 19.88
C ASP A 73 1.03 25.37 19.82
N SER A 74 0.30 25.50 18.71
CA SER A 74 -0.80 24.61 18.39
C SER A 74 -0.18 23.32 17.90
N VAL A 75 -0.07 22.36 18.83
CA VAL A 75 0.09 20.95 18.53
C VAL A 75 -1.09 20.58 17.62
N ASP A 76 -0.86 20.67 16.31
CA ASP A 76 -1.74 20.14 15.29
C ASP A 76 -1.82 18.64 15.53
N ASN A 77 -2.87 18.22 16.24
CA ASN A 77 -3.18 16.83 16.54
C ASN A 77 -3.85 16.14 15.33
N SER A 78 -3.69 16.70 14.12
CA SER A 78 -3.85 15.96 12.89
C SER A 78 -2.75 14.90 12.80
N PRO A 79 -3.04 13.64 12.43
CA PRO A 79 -2.03 12.59 12.33
C PRO A 79 -1.13 12.82 11.10
N THR A 80 -0.27 13.82 11.17
CA THR A 80 0.60 14.31 10.09
C THR A 80 2.06 13.94 10.40
N THR A 81 2.44 12.72 9.99
CA THR A 81 3.82 12.33 9.58
C THR A 81 5.03 12.53 10.52
N SER A 82 4.97 13.27 11.63
CA SER A 82 6.17 13.84 12.24
C SER A 82 7.01 12.87 13.09
N SER A 83 6.49 11.69 13.45
CA SER A 83 7.19 10.76 14.37
C SER A 83 7.33 9.32 13.86
N ALA A 84 6.76 8.98 12.69
CA ALA A 84 6.83 7.61 12.19
C ALA A 84 8.25 7.29 11.69
N VAL A 85 8.77 6.13 12.07
CA VAL A 85 10.08 5.64 11.64
C VAL A 85 9.96 4.39 10.78
N ASN A 86 10.90 4.24 9.86
CA ASN A 86 11.02 3.07 9.00
C ASN A 86 11.79 1.93 9.69
N VAL A 87 11.89 0.79 9.02
CA VAL A 87 12.58 -0.41 9.53
C VAL A 87 14.09 -0.22 9.77
N LEU A 88 14.69 0.89 9.33
CA LEU A 88 16.08 1.26 9.64
C LEU A 88 16.19 2.14 10.89
N GLY A 89 15.08 2.50 11.53
CA GLY A 89 15.03 3.44 12.65
C GLY A 89 15.21 4.90 12.23
N THR A 90 15.01 5.23 10.96
CA THR A 90 15.09 6.62 10.43
C THR A 90 13.70 7.13 10.07
N PRO A 91 13.52 8.45 9.83
CA PRO A 91 12.20 8.99 9.47
C PRO A 91 11.56 8.28 8.27
N LEU A 92 10.26 7.97 8.38
CA LEU A 92 9.53 7.25 7.35
C LEU A 92 9.37 8.10 6.08
N LYS A 93 9.87 7.60 4.95
CA LYS A 93 9.68 8.25 3.63
C LYS A 93 8.29 7.98 3.07
N CYS A 94 7.82 8.89 2.20
CA CYS A 94 6.56 8.72 1.47
C CYS A 94 6.60 7.45 0.61
N CYS A 95 5.54 6.65 0.68
CA CYS A 95 5.38 5.45 -0.14
C CYS A 95 4.87 5.80 -1.54
N CYS A 96 3.66 6.38 -1.63
CA CYS A 96 3.08 6.88 -2.89
C CYS A 96 1.91 7.85 -2.63
N SER A 97 2.04 9.11 -3.02
CA SER A 97 0.96 10.11 -2.88
C SER A 97 -0.03 10.14 -4.06
N ASN A 98 0.26 9.41 -5.14
CA ASN A 98 -0.53 9.42 -6.37
C ASN A 98 -0.50 8.05 -7.06
N VAL A 99 -1.18 7.08 -6.46
CA VAL A 99 -1.18 5.68 -6.90
C VAL A 99 -1.76 5.59 -8.30
N GLY A 100 -1.02 4.99 -9.24
CA GLY A 100 -1.45 4.84 -10.63
C GLY A 100 -1.83 6.15 -11.36
N GLY A 101 -1.45 7.31 -10.83
CA GLY A 101 -1.85 8.61 -11.38
C GLY A 101 -3.29 9.05 -11.04
N THR A 102 -3.95 8.46 -10.04
CA THR A 102 -5.37 8.73 -9.74
C THR A 102 -5.64 9.90 -8.80
N GLY A 103 -4.60 10.55 -8.27
CA GLY A 103 -4.68 11.57 -7.23
C GLY A 103 -4.95 11.01 -5.83
N ILE A 104 -4.87 9.69 -5.65
CA ILE A 104 -5.12 9.02 -4.37
C ILE A 104 -3.80 8.61 -3.74
N GLY A 105 -3.59 8.99 -2.47
CA GLY A 105 -2.46 8.53 -1.67
C GLY A 105 -2.68 7.11 -1.14
N THR A 106 -1.61 6.33 -1.09
CA THR A 106 -1.60 5.04 -0.40
C THR A 106 -1.65 5.20 1.13
N GLY A 107 -1.60 4.09 1.86
CA GLY A 107 -1.58 4.06 3.33
C GLY A 107 -2.98 4.02 3.92
N PHE A 108 -3.09 3.54 5.15
CA PHE A 108 -4.37 3.44 5.86
C PHE A 108 -5.08 4.81 5.93
N TYR A 109 -4.32 5.87 6.23
CA TYR A 109 -4.82 7.25 6.30
C TYR A 109 -4.92 7.97 4.94
N ARG A 110 -4.59 7.28 3.83
CA ARG A 110 -4.57 7.84 2.45
C ARG A 110 -3.69 9.09 2.27
N ASN A 111 -2.70 9.28 3.14
CA ASN A 111 -1.75 10.40 3.11
C ASN A 111 -0.46 10.08 2.33
N GLY A 112 -0.36 8.88 1.74
CA GLY A 112 0.79 8.43 0.97
C GLY A 112 1.89 7.73 1.75
N TYR A 113 1.75 7.60 3.08
CA TYR A 113 2.74 6.95 3.95
C TYR A 113 2.20 5.65 4.52
N CYS A 114 3.08 4.67 4.75
CA CYS A 114 2.73 3.42 5.43
C CYS A 114 2.75 3.58 6.96
N ALA A 115 2.30 4.74 7.45
CA ALA A 115 2.13 5.00 8.87
C ALA A 115 0.90 4.26 9.40
N THR A 116 0.95 3.85 10.68
CA THR A 116 -0.09 3.04 11.31
C THR A 116 -0.38 3.50 12.73
N GLY A 117 -1.61 3.31 13.19
CA GLY A 117 -2.07 3.61 14.56
C GLY A 117 -2.93 2.48 15.10
N GLU A 118 -3.60 2.69 16.23
CA GLU A 118 -4.43 1.63 16.85
C GLU A 118 -5.63 1.19 15.99
N GLN A 119 -6.15 2.11 15.19
CA GLN A 119 -7.29 1.90 14.29
C GLN A 119 -6.96 1.01 13.08
N ASP A 120 -5.69 0.96 12.68
CA ASP A 120 -5.22 0.16 11.56
C ASP A 120 -4.92 -1.27 12.01
N LEU A 121 -5.98 -2.06 12.16
CA LEU A 121 -5.89 -3.46 12.56
C LEU A 121 -5.15 -4.32 11.52
N GLY A 122 -5.22 -3.93 10.24
CA GLY A 122 -4.53 -4.62 9.14
C GLY A 122 -3.03 -4.37 9.10
N ARG A 123 -2.54 -3.32 9.79
CA ARG A 123 -1.13 -2.90 9.79
C ARG A 123 -0.61 -2.71 8.38
N HIS A 124 -1.13 -1.70 7.69
CA HIS A 124 -0.71 -1.29 6.34
C HIS A 124 0.66 -0.60 6.36
N THR A 125 1.68 -1.34 6.81
CA THR A 125 3.01 -0.83 7.14
C THR A 125 4.08 -1.15 6.12
N VAL A 126 3.80 -2.02 5.13
CA VAL A 126 4.80 -2.47 4.14
C VAL A 126 4.62 -1.73 2.83
N CYS A 127 5.60 -0.92 2.43
CA CYS A 127 5.57 -0.26 1.13
C CYS A 127 6.08 -1.22 0.06
N VAL A 128 5.23 -1.58 -0.90
CA VAL A 128 5.53 -2.58 -1.93
C VAL A 128 5.33 -2.02 -3.33
N GLU A 129 6.09 -2.53 -4.29
CA GLU A 129 5.76 -2.44 -5.71
C GLU A 129 5.01 -3.73 -6.10
N VAL A 130 3.72 -3.62 -6.42
CA VAL A 130 2.90 -4.81 -6.69
C VAL A 130 3.19 -5.38 -8.07
N THR A 131 3.06 -6.70 -8.21
CA THR A 131 3.22 -7.40 -9.49
C THR A 131 1.94 -8.15 -9.86
N ASP A 132 1.75 -8.46 -11.14
CA ASP A 132 0.58 -9.25 -11.59
C ASP A 132 0.50 -10.61 -10.86
N ASP A 133 1.64 -11.26 -10.66
CA ASP A 133 1.75 -12.53 -9.92
C ASP A 133 1.28 -12.40 -8.46
N PHE A 134 1.70 -11.33 -7.78
CA PHE A 134 1.26 -11.05 -6.41
C PHE A 134 -0.24 -10.72 -6.37
N LEU A 135 -0.74 -9.89 -7.30
CA LEU A 135 -2.14 -9.50 -7.34
C LEU A 135 -3.06 -10.70 -7.57
N ALA A 136 -2.68 -11.59 -8.50
CA ALA A 136 -3.40 -12.84 -8.75
C ALA A 136 -3.42 -13.74 -7.50
N TYR A 137 -2.27 -13.93 -6.85
CA TYR A 137 -2.18 -14.69 -5.61
C TYR A 137 -3.03 -14.07 -4.49
N SER A 138 -2.86 -12.77 -4.24
CA SER A 138 -3.56 -12.02 -3.19
C SER A 138 -5.08 -12.15 -3.35
N LYS A 139 -5.58 -12.02 -4.59
CA LYS A 139 -6.99 -12.22 -4.92
C LYS A 139 -7.44 -13.66 -4.64
N SER A 140 -6.64 -14.67 -5.00
CA SER A 140 -6.97 -16.08 -4.77
C SER A 140 -7.09 -16.45 -3.28
N VAL A 141 -6.43 -15.71 -2.39
CA VAL A 141 -6.50 -15.88 -0.92
C VAL A 141 -7.38 -14.83 -0.22
N GLY A 142 -8.33 -14.25 -0.98
CA GLY A 142 -9.39 -13.39 -0.44
C GLY A 142 -8.97 -11.94 -0.16
N ASN A 143 -7.88 -11.46 -0.76
CA ASN A 143 -7.46 -10.06 -0.69
C ASN A 143 -7.37 -9.47 -2.11
N ASP A 144 -8.52 -9.14 -2.69
CA ASP A 144 -8.59 -8.54 -4.03
C ASP A 144 -8.12 -7.07 -3.99
N LEU A 145 -6.89 -6.85 -4.47
CA LEU A 145 -6.30 -5.52 -4.60
C LEU A 145 -6.39 -4.97 -6.03
N SER A 146 -7.04 -5.67 -6.96
CA SER A 146 -7.13 -5.25 -8.36
C SER A 146 -8.47 -4.59 -8.69
N THR A 147 -9.54 -4.96 -7.99
CA THR A 147 -10.87 -4.37 -8.19
C THR A 147 -10.95 -2.98 -7.57
N ARG A 148 -11.36 -1.98 -8.35
CA ARG A 148 -11.55 -0.60 -7.89
C ARG A 148 -12.74 -0.50 -6.93
N MET A 149 -12.55 0.21 -5.81
CA MET A 149 -13.59 0.46 -4.79
C MET A 149 -13.62 1.96 -4.42
N PRO A 150 -14.37 2.80 -5.16
CA PRO A 150 -14.39 4.25 -4.96
C PRO A 150 -14.82 4.70 -3.55
N GLU A 151 -15.74 3.98 -2.93
CA GLU A 151 -16.24 4.23 -1.56
C GLU A 151 -15.13 4.16 -0.49
N TYR A 152 -14.03 3.47 -0.77
CA TYR A 152 -12.88 3.33 0.13
C TYR A 152 -11.65 4.10 -0.36
N LEU A 153 -11.83 5.01 -1.33
CA LEU A 153 -10.73 5.70 -2.02
C LEU A 153 -9.67 4.69 -2.48
N PHE A 154 -10.10 3.59 -3.11
CA PHE A 154 -9.23 2.54 -3.58
C PHE A 154 -9.28 2.44 -5.11
N PRO A 155 -8.19 2.76 -5.83
CA PRO A 155 -8.20 2.85 -7.29
C PRO A 155 -8.26 1.48 -7.99
N GLY A 156 -7.95 0.40 -7.28
CA GLY A 156 -7.62 -0.89 -7.90
C GLY A 156 -6.20 -0.85 -8.48
N LEU A 157 -5.35 -1.76 -8.03
CA LEU A 157 -3.91 -1.76 -8.34
C LEU A 157 -3.60 -2.56 -9.59
N LYS A 158 -2.52 -2.15 -10.26
CA LYS A 158 -1.92 -2.81 -11.43
C LYS A 158 -0.44 -3.06 -11.19
N ASN A 159 0.16 -3.94 -11.98
CA ASN A 159 1.59 -4.19 -11.96
C ASN A 159 2.40 -2.89 -12.04
N GLY A 160 3.34 -2.72 -11.10
CA GLY A 160 4.17 -1.53 -10.95
C GLY A 160 3.59 -0.45 -10.01
N ASP A 161 2.34 -0.56 -9.57
CA ASP A 161 1.80 0.37 -8.59
C ASP A 161 2.48 0.21 -7.23
N ILE A 162 2.70 1.33 -6.55
CA ILE A 162 3.29 1.35 -5.21
C ILE A 162 2.17 1.47 -4.17
N TRP A 163 2.13 0.54 -3.20
CA TRP A 163 1.05 0.47 -2.23
C TRP A 163 1.53 0.09 -0.82
N CYS A 164 0.79 0.51 0.20
CA CYS A 164 1.03 0.10 1.59
C CYS A 164 0.19 -1.14 1.87
N LEU A 165 0.86 -2.28 1.94
CA LEU A 165 0.26 -3.58 2.18
C LEU A 165 0.25 -3.90 3.68
N CYS A 166 -0.78 -4.65 4.10
CA CYS A 166 -0.83 -5.27 5.42
C CYS A 166 0.39 -6.16 5.66
N ALA A 167 1.06 -6.01 6.81
CA ALA A 167 2.26 -6.80 7.14
C ALA A 167 2.00 -8.32 7.10
N GLU A 168 0.86 -8.77 7.63
CA GLU A 168 0.47 -10.18 7.57
C GLU A 168 0.23 -10.68 6.14
N ARG A 169 -0.34 -9.84 5.26
CA ARG A 169 -0.57 -10.22 3.86
C ARG A 169 0.75 -10.30 3.08
N TRP A 170 1.72 -9.43 3.40
CA TRP A 170 3.05 -9.57 2.85
C TRP A 170 3.70 -10.88 3.31
N ARG A 171 3.65 -11.19 4.62
CA ARG A 171 4.18 -12.45 5.17
C ARG A 171 3.53 -13.68 4.52
N GLN A 172 2.20 -13.67 4.38
CA GLN A 172 1.44 -14.73 3.72
C GLN A 172 1.88 -14.94 2.26
N ALA A 173 2.18 -13.85 1.54
CA ALA A 173 2.70 -13.93 0.18
C ALA A 173 4.14 -14.43 0.13
N PHE A 174 4.98 -14.04 1.10
CA PHE A 174 6.35 -14.53 1.23
C PHE A 174 6.40 -16.04 1.45
N GLU A 175 5.59 -16.56 2.38
CA GLU A 175 5.48 -18.00 2.67
C GLU A 175 5.03 -18.81 1.44
N ALA A 176 4.23 -18.20 0.55
CA ALA A 176 3.79 -18.81 -0.70
C ALA A 176 4.75 -18.59 -1.90
N GLY A 177 5.89 -17.91 -1.70
CA GLY A 177 6.83 -17.58 -2.78
C GLY A 177 6.29 -16.56 -3.80
N LYS A 178 5.34 -15.73 -3.38
CA LYS A 178 4.63 -14.72 -4.19
C LYS A 178 4.75 -13.30 -3.62
N ALA A 179 5.69 -13.07 -2.70
CA ALA A 179 5.89 -11.75 -2.11
C ALA A 179 6.33 -10.71 -3.17
N PRO A 180 5.71 -9.53 -3.18
CA PRO A 180 6.18 -8.40 -3.97
C PRO A 180 7.44 -7.80 -3.34
N ARG A 181 8.23 -7.07 -4.14
CA ARG A 181 9.40 -6.34 -3.65
C ARG A 181 9.01 -5.17 -2.75
N VAL A 182 9.91 -4.78 -1.86
CA VAL A 182 9.65 -3.81 -0.78
C VAL A 182 10.57 -2.59 -0.86
N TYR A 183 10.09 -1.42 -0.44
CA TYR A 183 10.91 -0.25 -0.18
C TYR A 183 11.14 -0.11 1.33
N LEU A 184 12.36 -0.36 1.81
CA LEU A 184 12.68 -0.40 3.24
C LEU A 184 12.55 0.97 3.90
N GLN A 185 13.05 2.04 3.26
CA GLN A 185 12.97 3.39 3.84
C GLN A 185 11.54 3.95 3.93
N ARG A 186 10.60 3.31 3.22
CA ARG A 186 9.17 3.65 3.14
C ARG A 186 8.29 2.66 3.93
N THR A 187 8.90 1.62 4.52
CA THR A 187 8.23 0.57 5.28
C THR A 187 8.40 0.85 6.77
N HIS A 188 7.29 0.90 7.51
CA HIS A 188 7.25 1.29 8.91
C HIS A 188 7.83 0.21 9.83
N GLU A 189 8.51 0.60 10.92
CA GLU A 189 9.23 -0.29 11.84
C GLU A 189 8.38 -1.45 12.40
N LYS A 190 7.11 -1.21 12.72
CA LYS A 190 6.14 -2.22 13.18
C LYS A 190 6.00 -3.43 12.26
N THR A 191 6.43 -3.34 11.01
CA THR A 191 6.55 -4.51 10.12
C THR A 191 7.47 -5.58 10.70
N LEU A 192 8.50 -5.19 11.47
CA LEU A 192 9.48 -6.10 12.08
C LEU A 192 8.87 -7.04 13.12
N THR A 193 7.67 -6.76 13.63
CA THR A 193 6.91 -7.69 14.49
C THR A 193 6.38 -8.90 13.69
N TYR A 194 6.26 -8.78 12.37
CA TYR A 194 5.70 -9.81 11.49
C TYR A 194 6.74 -10.48 10.60
N VAL A 195 7.74 -9.72 10.16
CA VAL A 195 8.75 -10.17 9.19
C VAL A 195 10.13 -9.69 9.64
N PRO A 196 11.12 -10.59 9.80
CA PRO A 196 12.49 -10.20 10.13
C PRO A 196 13.10 -9.26 9.09
N PHE A 197 13.95 -8.33 9.55
CA PHE A 197 14.63 -7.37 8.68
C PHE A 197 15.41 -8.05 7.55
N ASP A 198 16.18 -9.11 7.85
CA ASP A 198 16.97 -9.85 6.85
C ASP A 198 16.12 -10.46 5.74
N THR A 199 14.86 -10.79 6.03
CA THR A 199 13.91 -11.28 5.02
C THR A 199 13.45 -10.14 4.14
N LEU A 200 13.10 -8.99 4.72
CA LEU A 200 12.73 -7.80 3.95
C LEU A 200 13.87 -7.31 3.05
N LEU A 201 15.11 -7.34 3.55
CA LEU A 201 16.31 -6.90 2.82
C LEU A 201 16.53 -7.69 1.52
N LYS A 202 16.22 -8.99 1.50
CA LYS A 202 16.31 -9.83 0.29
C LYS A 202 15.34 -9.41 -0.82
N PHE A 203 14.30 -8.67 -0.47
CA PHE A 203 13.26 -8.19 -1.38
C PHE A 203 13.35 -6.67 -1.62
N ALA A 204 14.39 -6.01 -1.09
CA ALA A 204 14.54 -4.57 -1.13
C ALA A 204 14.74 -4.06 -2.56
N LEU A 205 13.93 -3.09 -2.93
CA LEU A 205 14.03 -2.32 -4.17
C LEU A 205 14.98 -1.13 -4.04
N ASP A 206 15.14 -0.62 -2.82
CA ASP A 206 15.99 0.50 -2.43
C ASP A 206 17.26 0.03 -1.69
N ALA A 207 17.78 -1.16 -2.02
CA ALA A 207 18.93 -1.76 -1.33
C ALA A 207 20.18 -0.85 -1.32
N ASP A 208 20.52 -0.25 -2.46
CA ASP A 208 21.68 0.65 -2.56
C ASP A 208 21.52 1.88 -1.65
N GLU A 209 20.33 2.49 -1.63
CA GLU A 209 20.03 3.63 -0.74
C GLU A 209 20.05 3.22 0.74
N VAL A 210 19.61 1.99 1.04
CA VAL A 210 19.63 1.43 2.39
C VAL A 210 21.07 1.22 2.86
N ASP A 211 21.95 0.68 2.02
CA ASP A 211 23.36 0.46 2.36
C ASP A 211 24.07 1.79 2.61
N GLU A 212 23.85 2.79 1.77
CA GLU A 212 24.34 4.16 2.01
C GLU A 212 23.86 4.71 3.35
N LYS A 213 22.56 4.55 3.65
CA LYS A 213 21.98 5.05 4.90
C LYS A 213 22.51 4.33 6.13
N LEU A 214 22.67 3.01 6.07
CA LEU A 214 23.26 2.22 7.16
C LEU A 214 24.72 2.61 7.40
N ASN A 215 25.49 2.85 6.34
CA ASN A 215 26.88 3.33 6.46
C ASN A 215 26.95 4.70 7.14
N GLU A 216 26.05 5.63 6.77
CA GLU A 216 25.94 6.95 7.41
C GLU A 216 25.64 6.81 8.91
N LEU A 217 24.65 6.00 9.28
CA LEU A 217 24.26 5.76 10.68
C LEU A 217 25.40 5.14 11.50
N ASN A 218 26.14 4.20 10.92
CA ASN A 218 27.30 3.57 11.56
C ASN A 218 28.43 4.58 11.81
N GLN A 219 28.70 5.48 10.86
CA GLN A 219 29.67 6.56 11.03
C GLN A 219 29.25 7.55 12.11
N GLN A 220 27.96 7.92 12.14
CA GLN A 220 27.40 8.80 13.18
C GLN A 220 27.54 8.17 14.56
N ARG A 221 27.22 6.88 14.70
CA ARG A 221 27.39 6.12 15.94
C ARG A 221 28.86 6.10 16.39
N ALA A 222 29.79 5.78 15.49
CA ALA A 222 31.22 5.77 15.80
C ALA A 222 31.73 7.15 16.26
N LYS A 223 31.26 8.22 15.61
CA LYS A 223 31.58 9.59 16.00
C LYS A 223 31.02 9.94 17.38
N LEU A 224 29.78 9.54 17.68
CA LEU A 224 29.16 9.78 18.97
C LEU A 224 29.90 9.06 20.10
N ASN A 225 30.23 7.79 19.90
CA ASN A 225 31.04 7.02 20.86
C ASN A 225 32.38 7.67 21.17
N LYS A 226 33.05 8.21 20.13
CA LYS A 226 34.30 8.97 20.31
C LYS A 226 34.11 10.25 21.13
N LEU A 227 32.95 10.91 21.05
CA LEU A 227 32.66 12.11 21.84
C LEU A 227 32.28 11.79 23.29
N LEU A 228 31.67 10.62 23.52
CA LEU A 228 31.25 10.18 24.85
C LEU A 228 32.38 9.55 25.67
N GLY A 229 33.55 9.31 25.07
CA GLY A 229 34.77 8.93 25.77
C GLY A 229 34.90 7.45 26.10
N ASP A 230 34.45 6.57 25.19
CA ASP A 230 34.79 5.14 25.22
C ASP A 230 36.33 4.90 25.23
#